data_AF-A0A1R1YRW5-F1
#
_entry.id   AF-A0A1R1YRW5-F1
#
_cell.length_a   1.000
_cell.length_b   1.000
_cell.length_c   1.000
_cell.angle_alpha   90.00
_cell.angle_beta   90.00
_cell.angle_gamma   90.00
#
_symmetry.space_group_name_H-M   'P 1'
#
loop_
_entity.id
_entity.type
_entity.pdbx_description
1 polymer ?
#
loop_
_entity_poly.entity_id
_entity_poly.type
_entity_poly.pdbx_seq_one_letter_code
_entity_poly.pdbx_strand_id
1 'polypeptide(L)'
;MASGARFKGLTEEEDASVLKLGSDFSNCECLLVSEVKILLEAQKEAKLKENKTITNIHQKTLAYAQQFGRFTNQDSVREVRK
;
A
#
# COMPACT_ATOMS: atom_id res chain seq x y z
N MET A 1 -27.73 -11.29 -34.60
CA MET A 1 -26.65 -12.01 -33.91
C MET A 1 -25.75 -10.98 -33.25
N ALA A 2 -25.90 -10.75 -31.94
CA ALA A 2 -25.06 -9.82 -31.19
C ALA A 2 -23.87 -10.63 -30.62
N SER A 3 -22.68 -10.41 -31.18
CA SER A 3 -21.45 -10.97 -30.65
C SER A 3 -21.11 -10.28 -29.33
N GLY A 4 -21.49 -10.92 -28.22
CA GLY A 4 -20.95 -10.62 -26.91
C GLY A 4 -19.46 -10.95 -26.91
N ALA A 5 -18.61 -9.95 -27.17
CA ALA A 5 -17.19 -10.06 -26.95
C ALA A 5 -16.98 -10.26 -25.44
N ARG A 6 -16.71 -11.50 -25.05
CA ARG A 6 -16.18 -11.85 -23.74
C ARG A 6 -14.91 -11.00 -23.55
N PHE A 7 -14.89 -10.13 -22.55
CA PHE A 7 -13.66 -9.59 -21.95
C PHE A 7 -12.90 -10.79 -21.34
N LYS A 8 -12.20 -11.53 -22.20
CA LYS A 8 -11.29 -12.58 -21.82
C LYS A 8 -10.06 -11.84 -21.30
N GLY A 9 -9.86 -11.92 -19.99
CA GLY A 9 -8.77 -11.24 -19.28
C GLY A 9 -7.45 -11.38 -20.02
N LEU A 10 -7.07 -10.32 -20.71
CA LEU A 10 -5.68 -10.05 -21.02
C LEU A 10 -5.12 -9.47 -19.73
N THR A 11 -4.64 -10.36 -18.86
CA THR A 11 -3.77 -9.92 -17.76
C THR A 11 -2.58 -9.26 -18.45
N GLU A 12 -2.48 -7.93 -18.34
CA GLU A 12 -1.29 -7.23 -18.80
C GLU A 12 -0.08 -7.87 -18.11
N GLU A 13 0.94 -8.23 -18.87
CA GLU A 13 2.13 -8.87 -18.30
C GLU A 13 2.93 -7.81 -17.53
N GLU A 14 2.63 -7.61 -16.24
CA GLU A 14 3.29 -6.64 -15.36
C GLU A 14 4.73 -7.08 -15.03
N ASP A 15 5.67 -6.14 -15.04
CA ASP A 15 7.06 -6.36 -14.68
C ASP A 15 7.64 -5.12 -13.98
N ALA A 16 7.77 -5.21 -12.66
CA ALA A 16 8.31 -4.15 -11.83
C ALA A 16 9.80 -3.85 -12.10
N SER A 17 10.57 -4.79 -12.68
CA SER A 17 11.99 -4.58 -12.99
C SER A 17 12.20 -3.58 -14.14
N VAL A 18 11.21 -3.45 -15.01
CA VAL A 18 11.15 -2.48 -16.12
C VAL A 18 10.09 -1.39 -15.91
N LEU A 19 9.62 -1.22 -14.67
CA LEU A 19 8.60 -0.23 -14.28
C LEU A 19 7.26 -0.39 -15.00
N LYS A 20 6.91 -1.60 -15.43
CA LYS A 20 5.62 -1.94 -16.03
C LYS A 20 4.65 -2.40 -14.94
N LEU A 21 3.98 -1.47 -14.28
CA LEU A 21 3.10 -1.74 -13.13
C LEU A 21 1.61 -1.89 -13.48
N GLY A 22 1.24 -1.77 -14.75
CA GLY A 22 -0.15 -1.75 -15.20
C GLY A 22 -0.76 -0.34 -15.24
N SER A 23 -1.84 -0.19 -16.01
CA SER A 23 -2.48 1.11 -16.27
C SER A 23 -3.00 1.81 -15.01
N ASP A 24 -3.48 1.04 -14.02
CA ASP A 24 -3.97 1.55 -12.73
C ASP A 24 -2.88 2.26 -11.90
N PHE A 25 -1.60 1.96 -12.15
CA PHE A 25 -0.46 2.50 -11.40
C PHE A 25 0.37 3.54 -12.17
N SER A 26 -0.09 3.97 -13.34
CA SER A 26 0.63 4.90 -14.22
C SER A 26 0.92 6.28 -13.61
N ASN A 27 0.07 6.76 -12.70
CA ASN A 27 0.21 8.06 -12.01
C ASN A 27 -0.02 7.93 -10.50
N CYS A 28 0.32 6.79 -9.90
CA CYS A 28 0.16 6.59 -8.47
C CYS A 28 1.35 7.12 -7.67
N GLU A 29 1.06 7.73 -6.52
CA GLU A 29 2.10 8.03 -5.54
C GLU A 29 2.46 6.77 -4.74
N CYS A 30 3.75 6.42 -4.73
CA CYS A 30 4.25 5.30 -3.93
C CYS A 30 4.48 5.74 -2.47
N LEU A 31 4.39 4.77 -1.55
CA LEU A 31 4.69 4.96 -0.13
C LEU A 31 5.94 4.16 0.25
N LEU A 32 6.79 4.77 1.08
CA LEU A 32 7.87 4.09 1.77
C LEU A 32 7.29 3.17 2.86
N VAL A 33 7.98 2.07 3.16
CA VAL A 33 7.57 1.16 4.25
C VAL A 33 7.40 1.90 5.59
N SER A 34 8.26 2.89 5.86
CA SER A 34 8.14 3.74 7.04
C SER A 34 6.91 4.66 7.01
N GLU A 35 6.49 5.15 5.85
CA GLU A 35 5.23 5.92 5.72
C GLU A 35 4.03 5.01 5.97
N VAL A 36 4.06 3.79 5.42
CA VAL A 36 3.01 2.78 5.67
C VAL A 36 2.88 2.48 7.15
N LYS A 37 4.00 2.31 7.88
CA LYS A 37 3.98 2.14 9.34
C LYS A 37 3.23 3.28 10.03
N ILE A 38 3.62 4.53 9.76
CA ILE A 38 3.03 5.73 10.38
C ILE A 38 1.52 5.80 10.13
N LEU A 39 1.09 5.56 8.88
CA LEU A 39 -0.32 5.60 8.50
C LEU A 39 -1.13 4.49 9.18
N LEU A 40 -0.58 3.28 9.26
CA LEU A 40 -1.26 2.16 9.92
C LEU A 40 -1.35 2.35 11.44
N GLU A 41 -0.34 2.94 12.09
CA GLU A 41 -0.38 3.28 13.52
C GLU A 41 -1.49 4.30 13.81
N ALA A 42 -1.57 5.37 13.02
CA ALA A 42 -2.63 6.37 13.14
C ALA A 42 -4.03 5.76 12.90
N GLN A 43 -4.17 4.91 11.88
CA GLN A 43 -5.43 4.24 11.60
C GLN A 43 -5.83 3.27 12.72
N LYS A 44 -4.88 2.55 13.31
CA LYS A 44 -5.11 1.68 14.47
C LYS A 44 -5.63 2.49 15.65
N GLU A 45 -5.00 3.62 15.98
CA GLU A 45 -5.43 4.48 17.09
C GLU A 45 -6.86 5.02 16.87
N ALA A 46 -7.17 5.49 15.66
CA ALA A 46 -8.51 5.96 15.32
C ALA A 46 -9.57 4.86 15.47
N LYS A 47 -9.27 3.64 14.99
CA LYS A 47 -10.18 2.49 15.13
C LYS A 47 -10.41 2.10 16.59
N LEU A 48 -9.37 2.14 17.44
CA LEU A 48 -9.52 1.87 18.87
C LEU A 48 -10.41 2.91 19.55
N LYS A 49 -10.24 4.21 19.23
CA LYS A 49 -11.10 5.29 19.74
C LYS A 49 -12.57 5.11 19.35
N GLU A 50 -12.81 4.61 18.14
CA GLU A 50 -14.15 4.34 17.61
C GLU A 50 -14.70 2.95 17.97
N ASN A 51 -14.00 2.16 18.80
CA ASN A 51 -14.33 0.76 19.11
C ASN A 51 -14.52 -0.13 17.85
N LYS A 52 -13.83 0.19 16.76
CA LYS A 52 -13.85 -0.57 15.51
C LYS A 52 -12.86 -1.72 15.58
N THR A 53 -13.23 -2.83 14.94
CA THR A 53 -12.36 -4.00 14.85
C THR A 53 -11.15 -3.74 13.96
N ILE A 54 -10.01 -4.28 14.37
CA ILE A 54 -8.77 -4.26 13.58
C ILE A 54 -8.65 -5.62 12.90
N THR A 55 -8.54 -5.62 11.57
CA THR A 55 -8.45 -6.87 10.81
C THR A 55 -7.08 -7.53 11.02
N ASN A 56 -7.05 -8.86 10.89
CA ASN A 56 -5.79 -9.63 10.96
C ASN A 56 -4.78 -9.16 9.91
N ILE A 57 -5.24 -8.80 8.71
CA ILE A 57 -4.39 -8.24 7.65
C ILE A 57 -3.71 -6.95 8.12
N HIS A 58 -4.48 -6.02 8.70
CA HIS A 58 -3.92 -4.77 9.23
C HIS A 58 -2.85 -5.03 10.31
N GLN A 59 -3.11 -5.96 11.24
CA GLN A 59 -2.14 -6.31 12.29
C GLN A 59 -0.83 -6.88 11.69
N LYS A 60 -0.94 -7.79 10.72
CA LYS A 60 0.22 -8.39 10.05
C LYS A 60 1.02 -7.36 9.24
N THR A 61 0.35 -6.51 8.47
CA THR A 61 1.01 -5.46 7.68
C THR A 61 1.71 -4.44 8.59
N LEU A 62 1.07 -4.04 9.69
CA LEU A 62 1.69 -3.15 10.66
C LEU A 62 2.93 -3.79 11.30
N ALA A 63 2.85 -5.06 11.71
CA ALA A 63 3.99 -5.77 12.28
C ALA A 63 5.16 -5.86 11.29
N TYR A 64 4.88 -6.14 10.01
CA TYR A 64 5.89 -6.13 8.94
C TYR A 64 6.53 -4.75 8.78
N ALA A 65 5.72 -3.69 8.68
CA ALA A 65 6.21 -2.33 8.52
C ALA A 65 7.01 -1.83 9.74
N GLN A 66 6.68 -2.30 10.94
CA GLN A 66 7.45 -2.04 12.16
C GLN A 66 8.80 -2.76 12.16
N GLN A 67 8.87 -3.98 11.63
CA GLN A 67 10.11 -4.77 11.59
C GLN A 67 11.07 -4.30 10.49
N PHE A 68 10.56 -3.93 9.31
CA PHE A 68 11.37 -3.60 8.13
C PHE A 68 11.41 -2.10 7.81
N GLY A 69 10.66 -1.27 8.54
CA GLY A 69 10.71 0.19 8.42
C GLY A 69 12.04 0.73 8.93
N ARG A 70 12.89 1.19 8.03
CA ARG A 70 14.25 1.69 8.34
C ARG A 70 14.24 2.95 9.21
N PHE A 71 13.20 3.79 9.07
CA PHE A 71 13.05 5.03 9.82
C PHE A 71 11.90 4.92 10.81
N THR A 72 12.18 5.31 12.05
CA THR A 72 11.21 5.27 13.15
C THR A 72 10.52 6.61 13.39
N ASN A 73 11.12 7.73 12.97
CA ASN A 73 10.61 9.09 13.15
C ASN A 73 10.04 9.68 11.85
N GLN A 74 8.89 10.36 11.95
CA GLN A 74 8.23 11.09 10.86
C GLN A 74 9.15 12.11 10.19
N ASP A 75 9.98 12.83 10.96
CA ASP A 75 10.89 13.84 10.41
C ASP A 75 11.95 13.20 9.52
N SER A 76 12.51 12.06 9.94
CA SER A 76 13.49 11.31 9.15
C SER A 76 12.88 10.80 7.84
N VAL A 77 11.62 10.36 7.88
CA VAL A 77 10.90 9.92 6.67
C VAL A 77 10.70 11.09 5.70
N ARG A 78 10.37 12.29 6.21
CA ARG A 78 10.22 13.50 5.41
C ARG A 78 11.53 13.94 4.76
N GLU A 79 12.64 13.90 5.49
CA GLU A 79 13.95 14.26 4.93
C GLU A 79 14.41 13.29 3.84
N VAL A 80 14.09 12.00 3.94
CA VAL A 80 14.44 11.00 2.90
C VAL A 80 13.65 11.22 1.61
N ARG A 81 12.50 11.89 1.68
CA ARG A 81 11.62 12.16 0.54
C ARG A 81 11.92 13.49 -0.15
N LYS A 82 12.78 14.33 0.43
CA LYS A 82 13.33 15.54 -0.21
C LYS A 82 14.42 15.16 -1.21
#